data_AF-A0A397C1I8-F1
#
_entry.id   AF-A0A397C1I8-F1
#
_cell.length_a   1.000
_cell.length_b   1.000
_cell.length_c   1.000
_cell.angle_alpha   90.00
_cell.angle_beta   90.00
_cell.angle_gamma   90.00
#
_symmetry.space_group_name_H-M   'P 1'
#
loop_
_entity.id
_entity.type
_entity.pdbx_description
1 polymer ?
#
loop_
_entity_poly.entity_id
_entity_poly.type
_entity_poly.pdbx_seq_one_letter_code
_entity_poly.pdbx_strand_id
1 'polypeptide(L)'
;MLIRLRSKAGTWRVPDLTSASTILDVKKWVEHEYAIVVARQHVSRDPKGDSLADTTTLRSLQVGHGDMLHLDFDGDAISTGGVVHRKINADGTLTHATYDTRLGKTGFRPGMKALRDMKMHWTLGEFMEMDSEFEFKIKAQKSAHCNAVRLDAASCNGFQSYLRNFAFQQCRCGWLYGTVGADGVVTVECIYEPPQEGNLHGFEVMDDPHADKADVVAAALGWSKVGWIFSHPPREEADFHFSSREILLASQLQCDDAAGGASSPFVSVKVTVDATGQASFEAFQ
;
A
#
# COMPACT_ATOMS: atom_id res chain seq x y z
N MET A 1 29.80 20.34 -27.79
CA MET A 1 28.70 19.40 -28.12
C MET A 1 27.71 19.43 -26.98
N LEU A 2 26.41 19.44 -27.29
CA LEU A 2 25.36 19.42 -26.28
C LEU A 2 24.73 18.03 -26.21
N ILE A 3 24.61 17.46 -25.00
CA ILE A 3 23.98 16.16 -24.77
C ILE A 3 22.76 16.35 -23.86
N ARG A 4 21.72 15.53 -24.06
CA ARG A 4 20.54 15.51 -23.20
C ARG A 4 20.71 14.42 -22.15
N LEU A 5 20.65 14.76 -20.87
CA LEU A 5 20.74 13.81 -19.76
C LEU A 5 19.38 13.72 -19.06
N ARG A 6 18.71 12.57 -19.19
CA ARG A 6 17.40 12.32 -18.63
C ARG A 6 17.51 11.62 -17.28
N SER A 7 17.05 12.26 -16.23
CA SER A 7 17.03 11.70 -14.88
C SER A 7 15.60 11.57 -14.33
N LYS A 8 15.46 10.96 -13.14
CA LYS A 8 14.22 11.00 -12.35
C LYS A 8 13.74 12.45 -12.13
N ALA A 9 14.65 13.42 -12.10
CA ALA A 9 14.38 14.84 -11.90
C ALA A 9 13.97 15.62 -13.17
N GLY A 10 14.18 15.08 -14.38
CA GLY A 10 13.88 15.78 -15.64
C GLY A 10 14.94 15.56 -16.72
N THR A 11 14.85 16.27 -17.85
CA THR A 11 15.89 16.22 -18.90
C THR A 11 16.76 17.48 -18.82
N TRP A 12 18.03 17.28 -18.53
CA TRP A 12 19.05 18.32 -18.47
C TRP A 12 19.81 18.42 -19.78
N ARG A 13 20.31 19.60 -20.10
CA ARG A 13 21.13 19.84 -21.30
C ARG A 13 22.54 20.13 -20.82
N VAL A 14 23.45 19.19 -21.05
CA VAL A 14 24.87 19.31 -20.66
C VAL A 14 25.60 20.03 -21.79
N PRO A 15 26.04 21.28 -21.61
CA PRO A 15 26.77 22.04 -22.63
C PRO A 15 28.27 21.66 -22.64
N ASP A 16 28.99 22.17 -23.64
CA ASP A 16 30.46 22.21 -23.66
C ASP A 16 31.21 20.87 -23.60
N LEU A 17 30.56 19.77 -23.96
CA LEU A 17 31.22 18.46 -24.08
C LEU A 17 31.97 18.35 -25.42
N THR A 18 33.09 17.64 -25.43
CA THR A 18 33.83 17.29 -26.66
C THR A 18 33.68 15.80 -26.95
N SER A 19 34.00 15.36 -28.17
CA SER A 19 33.96 13.93 -28.50
C SER A 19 34.98 13.09 -27.69
N ALA A 20 35.98 13.74 -27.09
CA ALA A 20 36.95 13.13 -26.19
C ALA A 20 36.49 13.13 -24.71
N SER A 21 35.42 13.85 -24.37
CA SER A 21 34.90 13.89 -23.00
C SER A 21 34.40 12.52 -22.56
N THR A 22 34.53 12.24 -21.27
CA THR A 22 34.20 10.96 -20.64
C THR A 22 32.86 11.04 -19.90
N ILE A 23 32.31 9.87 -19.56
CA ILE A 23 31.13 9.78 -18.66
C ILE A 23 31.43 10.46 -17.31
N LEU A 24 32.67 10.39 -16.82
CA LEU A 24 33.09 11.09 -15.61
C LEU A 24 32.92 12.62 -15.71
N ASP A 25 33.18 13.21 -16.88
CA ASP A 25 33.01 14.66 -17.08
C ASP A 25 31.53 15.06 -17.03
N VAL A 26 30.65 14.19 -17.55
CA VAL A 26 29.19 14.35 -17.43
C VAL A 26 28.77 14.25 -15.95
N LYS A 27 29.31 13.29 -15.20
CA LYS A 27 29.00 13.13 -13.77
C LYS A 27 29.48 14.31 -12.92
N LYS A 28 30.66 14.86 -13.23
CA LYS A 28 31.20 16.07 -12.58
C LYS A 28 30.36 17.30 -12.87
N TRP A 29 29.83 17.44 -14.10
CA TRP A 29 28.89 18.51 -14.42
C TRP A 29 27.61 18.40 -13.60
N VAL A 30 27.05 17.18 -13.46
CA VAL A 30 25.87 16.93 -12.62
C VAL A 30 26.16 17.23 -11.14
N GLU A 31 27.34 16.87 -10.65
CA GLU A 31 27.76 17.20 -9.28
C GLU A 31 27.86 18.71 -9.08
N HIS A 32 28.43 19.44 -10.03
CA HIS A 32 28.55 20.90 -9.95
C HIS A 32 27.18 21.60 -9.96
N GLU A 33 26.27 21.20 -10.86
CA GLU A 33 25.01 21.91 -11.10
C GLU A 33 23.88 21.49 -10.15
N TYR A 34 23.83 20.21 -9.78
CA TYR A 34 22.73 19.62 -8.99
C TYR A 34 23.17 19.06 -7.64
N ALA A 35 24.47 19.18 -7.29
CA ALA A 35 25.04 18.71 -6.03
C ALA A 35 24.80 17.22 -5.76
N ILE A 36 24.76 16.39 -6.80
CA ILE A 36 24.62 14.93 -6.67
C ILE A 36 26.01 14.31 -6.68
N VAL A 37 26.38 13.56 -5.63
CA VAL A 37 27.71 12.92 -5.52
C VAL A 37 27.96 11.93 -6.67
N VAL A 38 29.10 12.05 -7.35
CA VAL A 38 29.50 11.20 -8.51
C VAL A 38 29.39 9.70 -8.24
N ALA A 39 29.71 9.25 -7.03
CA ALA A 39 29.66 7.84 -6.64
C ALA A 39 28.25 7.22 -6.67
N ARG A 40 27.20 8.04 -6.58
CA ARG A 40 25.79 7.58 -6.62
C ARG A 40 25.11 7.83 -7.96
N GLN A 41 25.85 8.33 -8.94
CA GLN A 41 25.34 8.61 -10.27
C GLN A 41 25.52 7.38 -11.17
N HIS A 42 24.41 6.83 -11.64
CA HIS A 42 24.37 5.74 -12.61
C HIS A 42 23.98 6.30 -13.97
N VAL A 43 24.94 6.43 -14.88
CA VAL A 43 24.70 6.96 -16.23
C VAL A 43 24.61 5.79 -17.20
N SER A 44 23.49 5.66 -17.90
CA SER A 44 23.23 4.59 -18.88
C SER A 44 22.80 5.18 -20.22
N ARG A 45 22.86 4.38 -21.29
CA ARG A 45 22.31 4.77 -22.60
C ARG A 45 20.80 4.57 -22.67
N ASP A 46 20.31 3.53 -22.01
CA ASP A 46 18.90 3.16 -21.98
C ASP A 46 18.31 3.29 -20.56
N PRO A 47 16.99 3.54 -20.41
CA PRO A 47 16.34 3.71 -19.11
C PRO A 47 16.49 2.54 -18.12
N LYS A 48 16.76 1.33 -18.63
CA LYS A 48 17.02 0.11 -17.86
C LYS A 48 18.37 -0.54 -18.23
N GLY A 49 19.26 0.21 -18.86
CA GLY A 49 20.56 -0.28 -19.28
C GLY A 49 21.59 -0.26 -18.15
N ASP A 50 22.66 -1.03 -18.31
CA ASP A 50 23.77 -1.05 -17.38
C ASP A 50 24.47 0.30 -17.28
N SER A 51 25.04 0.60 -16.10
CA SER A 51 25.82 1.80 -15.87
C SER A 51 27.08 1.79 -16.73
N LEU A 52 27.29 2.85 -17.50
CA LEU A 52 28.48 3.08 -18.29
C LEU A 52 29.68 3.35 -17.36
N ALA A 53 30.84 2.81 -17.73
CA ALA A 53 32.08 3.02 -16.98
C ALA A 53 32.57 4.47 -17.12
N ASP A 54 33.16 5.00 -16.05
CA ASP A 54 33.59 6.40 -15.95
C ASP A 54 34.64 6.80 -17.00
N THR A 55 35.44 5.84 -17.45
CA THR A 55 36.50 6.03 -18.46
C THR A 55 35.99 6.01 -19.90
N THR A 56 34.72 5.66 -20.11
CA THR A 56 34.15 5.53 -21.45
C THR A 56 34.00 6.91 -22.09
N THR A 57 34.54 7.07 -23.30
CA THR A 57 34.45 8.34 -24.05
C THR A 57 33.14 8.41 -24.84
N LEU A 58 32.64 9.63 -25.03
CA LEU A 58 31.46 9.86 -25.86
C LEU A 58 31.66 9.40 -27.30
N ARG A 59 32.88 9.51 -27.84
CA ARG A 59 33.25 8.94 -29.15
C ARG A 59 33.10 7.41 -29.18
N SER A 60 33.58 6.70 -28.16
CA SER A 60 33.44 5.23 -28.11
C SER A 60 32.00 4.77 -27.98
N LEU A 61 31.15 5.60 -27.38
CA LEU A 61 29.71 5.34 -27.25
C LEU A 61 28.92 5.79 -28.49
N GLN A 62 29.57 6.36 -29.50
CA GLN A 62 28.92 6.94 -30.67
C GLN A 62 27.84 7.98 -30.31
N VAL A 63 28.04 8.71 -29.20
CA VAL A 63 27.11 9.75 -28.74
C VAL A 63 27.49 11.07 -29.41
N GLY A 64 26.59 11.57 -30.23
CA GLY A 64 26.72 12.81 -30.98
C GLY A 64 26.03 14.00 -30.33
N HIS A 65 25.91 15.08 -31.10
CA HIS A 65 25.23 16.29 -30.67
C HIS A 65 23.71 16.07 -30.59
N GLY A 66 23.14 16.21 -29.40
CA GLY A 66 21.69 16.12 -29.16
C GLY A 66 21.21 14.75 -28.69
N ASP A 67 22.10 13.76 -28.61
CA ASP A 67 21.78 12.41 -28.15
C ASP A 67 21.40 12.39 -26.67
N MET A 68 20.64 11.37 -26.28
CA MET A 68 20.10 11.22 -24.93
C MET A 68 20.84 10.14 -24.15
N LEU A 69 21.25 10.48 -22.93
CA LEU A 69 21.72 9.56 -21.90
C LEU A 69 20.76 9.59 -20.71
N HIS A 70 20.75 8.54 -19.92
CA HIS A 70 19.91 8.39 -18.75
C HIS A 70 20.77 8.45 -17.48
N LEU A 71 20.27 9.12 -16.44
CA LEU A 71 20.90 9.21 -15.13
C LEU A 71 19.93 8.71 -14.05
N ASP A 72 20.29 7.64 -13.37
CA ASP A 72 19.64 7.24 -12.13
C ASP A 72 20.52 7.64 -10.92
N PHE A 73 19.87 8.04 -9.84
CA PHE A 73 20.51 8.39 -8.58
C PHE A 73 19.57 8.11 -7.41
N ASP A 74 20.14 7.69 -6.28
CA ASP A 74 19.41 7.43 -5.05
C ASP A 74 19.45 8.67 -4.14
N GLY A 75 18.28 9.09 -3.66
CA GLY A 75 17.89 10.50 -3.45
C GLY A 75 18.53 11.31 -2.32
N ASP A 76 19.65 10.90 -1.72
CA ASP A 76 20.02 11.39 -0.38
C ASP A 76 21.49 11.78 -0.15
N ALA A 77 22.20 12.32 -1.14
CA ALA A 77 23.55 12.85 -0.89
C ALA A 77 23.81 14.17 -1.61
N ILE A 78 23.73 15.26 -0.85
CA ILE A 78 24.21 16.59 -1.27
C ILE A 78 25.74 16.57 -1.25
N SER A 79 26.37 16.75 -2.40
CA SER A 79 27.80 17.07 -2.50
C SER A 79 28.04 18.49 -1.97
N THR A 80 29.03 18.65 -1.10
CA THR A 80 29.40 19.92 -0.45
C THR A 80 29.94 20.99 -1.41
N GLY A 81 30.13 20.66 -2.70
CA GLY A 81 30.76 21.52 -3.70
C GLY A 81 29.87 22.04 -4.84
N GLY A 82 28.58 21.69 -4.90
CA GLY A 82 27.68 22.14 -5.98
C GLY A 82 27.14 23.57 -5.78
N VAL A 83 26.52 24.15 -6.82
CA VAL A 83 25.76 25.41 -6.75
C VAL A 83 24.48 25.20 -5.94
N VAL A 84 24.61 25.11 -4.62
CA VAL A 84 23.50 24.88 -3.70
C VAL A 84 22.92 26.21 -3.25
N HIS A 85 21.65 26.46 -3.56
CA HIS A 85 20.92 27.57 -2.94
C HIS A 85 20.80 27.34 -1.43
N ARG A 86 21.28 28.31 -0.65
CA ARG A 86 21.23 28.28 0.81
C ARG A 86 19.82 28.61 1.29
N LYS A 87 19.26 27.77 2.16
CA LYS A 87 18.02 28.04 2.90
C LYS A 87 18.38 28.65 4.25
N ILE A 88 17.81 29.81 4.56
CA ILE A 88 17.86 30.40 5.89
C ILE A 88 16.70 29.79 6.67
N ASN A 89 17.01 29.03 7.72
CA ASN A 89 15.99 28.51 8.63
C ASN A 89 15.46 29.63 9.53
N ALA A 90 14.30 29.44 10.15
CA ALA A 90 13.70 30.42 11.05
C ALA A 90 14.61 30.79 12.25
N ASP A 91 15.58 29.92 12.57
CA ASP A 91 16.63 30.08 13.57
C ASP A 91 17.88 30.83 13.05
N GLY A 92 17.82 31.42 11.85
CA GLY A 92 18.93 32.15 11.23
C GLY A 92 20.08 31.29 10.70
N THR A 93 20.04 29.97 10.91
CA THR A 93 21.04 29.02 10.40
C THR A 93 20.89 28.78 8.89
N LEU A 94 22.03 28.82 8.19
CA LEU A 94 22.11 28.54 6.75
C LEU A 94 22.29 27.04 6.53
N THR A 95 21.27 26.38 5.96
CA THR A 95 21.35 24.97 5.55
C THR A 95 21.28 24.83 4.03
N HIS A 96 21.88 23.78 3.50
CA HIS A 96 21.82 23.44 2.08
C HIS A 96 20.41 22.96 1.73
N ALA A 97 19.75 23.59 0.74
CA ALA A 97 18.44 23.14 0.29
C ALA A 97 18.58 21.77 -0.42
N THR A 98 17.94 20.74 0.12
CA THR A 98 17.85 19.41 -0.51
C THR A 98 16.99 19.49 -1.78
N TYR A 99 17.27 18.63 -2.76
CA TYR A 99 16.46 18.52 -3.99
C TYR A 99 14.97 18.26 -3.67
N ASP A 100 14.68 17.52 -2.60
CA ASP A 100 13.33 17.19 -2.14
C ASP A 100 12.55 18.40 -1.59
N THR A 101 13.24 19.34 -0.92
CA THR A 101 12.60 20.61 -0.48
C THR A 101 12.26 21.55 -1.63
N ARG A 102 12.86 21.36 -2.83
CA ARG A 102 12.48 22.07 -4.06
C ARG A 102 11.18 21.49 -4.63
N LEU A 103 11.05 20.16 -4.71
CA LEU A 103 9.85 19.48 -5.17
C LEU A 103 8.64 19.76 -4.26
N GLY A 104 8.83 19.88 -2.94
CA GLY A 104 7.76 20.28 -2.02
C GLY A 104 7.17 21.67 -2.26
N LYS A 105 7.90 22.59 -2.93
CA LYS A 105 7.42 23.95 -3.25
C LYS A 105 6.92 24.12 -4.69
N THR A 106 7.47 23.38 -5.64
CA THR A 106 7.13 23.51 -7.07
C THR A 106 6.30 22.35 -7.61
N GLY A 107 6.16 21.27 -6.83
CA GLY A 107 5.40 20.10 -7.19
C GLY A 107 3.90 20.34 -7.28
N PHE A 108 3.22 19.59 -8.15
CA PHE A 108 1.76 19.55 -8.21
C PHE A 108 1.14 19.13 -6.86
N ARG A 109 1.79 18.20 -6.16
CA ARG A 109 1.55 17.80 -4.78
C ARG A 109 2.91 17.57 -4.08
N PRO A 110 3.00 17.56 -2.73
CA PRO A 110 4.25 17.29 -2.02
C PRO A 110 4.91 15.98 -2.51
N GLY A 111 6.18 16.05 -2.92
CA GLY A 111 6.93 14.91 -3.47
C GLY A 111 6.73 14.64 -4.98
N MET A 112 5.85 15.38 -5.67
CA MET A 112 5.65 15.25 -7.12
C MET A 112 6.31 16.37 -7.93
N LYS A 113 6.45 16.15 -9.24
CA LYS A 113 6.98 17.16 -10.17
C LYS A 113 6.00 18.31 -10.39
N ALA A 114 6.51 19.44 -10.86
CA ALA A 114 5.66 20.52 -11.35
C ALA A 114 4.91 20.04 -12.61
N LEU A 115 3.65 20.43 -12.77
CA LEU A 115 2.85 20.16 -13.99
C LEU A 115 3.63 20.49 -15.28
N ARG A 116 4.35 21.62 -15.26
CA ARG A 116 5.16 22.11 -16.40
C ARG A 116 6.32 21.18 -16.78
N ASP A 117 6.85 20.42 -15.83
CA ASP A 117 7.96 19.48 -16.05
C ASP A 117 7.46 18.11 -16.56
N MET A 118 6.18 17.80 -16.33
CA MET A 118 5.51 16.61 -16.85
C MET A 118 5.02 16.82 -18.28
N LYS A 119 4.42 17.98 -18.57
CA LYS A 119 3.97 18.34 -19.92
C LYS A 119 3.94 19.87 -20.10
N MET A 120 4.39 20.35 -21.26
CA MET A 120 4.50 21.79 -21.57
C MET A 120 3.14 22.47 -21.80
N HIS A 121 2.18 21.75 -22.37
CA HIS A 121 0.82 22.21 -22.59
C HIS A 121 -0.15 21.16 -22.04
N TRP A 122 -0.90 21.55 -21.02
CA TRP A 122 -1.97 20.75 -20.44
C TRP A 122 -3.29 21.20 -21.03
N THR A 123 -4.11 20.23 -21.45
CA THR A 123 -5.52 20.51 -21.66
C THR A 123 -6.28 20.35 -20.34
N LEU A 124 -7.43 21.02 -20.20
CA LEU A 124 -8.26 20.90 -19.00
C LEU A 124 -8.70 19.45 -18.75
N GLY A 125 -8.95 18.68 -19.81
CA GLY A 125 -9.30 17.25 -19.72
C GLY A 125 -8.18 16.39 -19.13
N GLU A 126 -6.95 16.55 -19.62
CA GLU A 126 -5.79 15.81 -19.12
C GLU A 126 -5.46 16.15 -17.65
N PHE A 127 -5.67 17.41 -17.26
CA PHE A 127 -5.53 17.82 -15.88
C PHE A 127 -6.56 17.14 -14.98
N MET A 128 -7.82 17.08 -15.41
CA MET A 128 -8.89 16.41 -14.66
C MET A 128 -8.69 14.89 -14.60
N GLU A 129 -8.21 14.26 -15.67
CA GLU A 129 -7.87 12.84 -15.66
C GLU A 129 -6.74 12.55 -14.67
N MET A 130 -5.66 13.33 -14.71
CA MET A 130 -4.54 13.17 -13.78
C MET A 130 -4.98 13.40 -12.33
N ASP A 131 -5.77 14.43 -12.04
CA ASP A 131 -6.28 14.64 -10.68
C ASP A 131 -7.21 13.50 -10.24
N SER A 132 -7.98 12.94 -11.16
CA SER A 132 -8.86 11.79 -10.89
C SER A 132 -8.11 10.49 -10.60
N GLU A 133 -6.88 10.32 -11.09
CA GLU A 133 -6.01 9.18 -10.75
C GLU A 133 -5.53 9.23 -9.28
N PHE A 134 -5.43 10.44 -8.71
CA PHE A 134 -5.03 10.65 -7.31
C PHE A 134 -6.21 10.87 -6.37
N GLU A 135 -7.43 10.95 -6.92
CA GLU A 135 -8.66 10.92 -6.15
C GLU A 135 -8.98 9.47 -5.82
N PHE A 136 -8.87 9.10 -4.54
CA PHE A 136 -9.31 7.78 -4.07
C PHE A 136 -10.83 7.68 -4.21
N LYS A 137 -11.28 7.12 -5.32
CA LYS A 137 -12.69 6.84 -5.58
C LYS A 137 -13.03 5.47 -5.04
N ILE A 138 -13.79 5.44 -3.95
CA ILE A 138 -14.40 4.21 -3.44
C ILE A 138 -15.45 3.77 -4.48
N LYS A 139 -15.17 2.65 -5.15
CA LYS A 139 -16.09 2.01 -6.10
C LYS A 139 -16.40 0.60 -5.58
N ALA A 140 -17.61 0.12 -5.84
CA ALA A 140 -17.99 -1.25 -5.50
C ALA A 140 -17.04 -2.24 -6.20
N GLN A 141 -16.47 -3.16 -5.41
CA GLN A 141 -15.62 -4.23 -5.92
C GLN A 141 -16.46 -5.24 -6.71
N LYS A 142 -15.97 -5.64 -7.89
CA LYS A 142 -16.72 -6.52 -8.81
C LYS A 142 -16.57 -8.01 -8.50
N SER A 143 -15.47 -8.41 -7.88
CA SER A 143 -15.16 -9.79 -7.55
C SER A 143 -14.56 -9.88 -6.14
N ALA A 144 -15.18 -10.67 -5.28
CA ALA A 144 -14.61 -11.03 -3.99
C ALA A 144 -13.41 -11.98 -4.18
N HIS A 145 -12.54 -12.08 -3.18
CA HIS A 145 -11.44 -13.03 -3.19
C HIS A 145 -11.93 -14.45 -2.83
N CYS A 146 -12.93 -14.53 -1.96
CA CYS A 146 -13.60 -15.77 -1.60
C CYS A 146 -14.99 -15.85 -2.26
N ASN A 147 -15.29 -16.97 -2.92
CA ASN A 147 -16.54 -17.15 -3.65
C ASN A 147 -17.69 -17.59 -2.74
N ALA A 148 -17.38 -18.45 -1.76
CA ALA A 148 -18.38 -19.00 -0.86
C ALA A 148 -17.74 -19.42 0.47
N VAL A 149 -18.55 -19.41 1.53
CA VAL A 149 -18.19 -19.93 2.85
C VAL A 149 -19.10 -21.11 3.16
N ARG A 150 -18.50 -22.23 3.57
CA ARG A 150 -19.19 -23.41 4.09
C ARG A 150 -19.00 -23.44 5.59
N LEU A 151 -20.10 -23.50 6.32
CA LEU A 151 -20.11 -23.53 7.78
C LEU A 151 -20.62 -24.89 8.25
N ASP A 152 -19.95 -25.48 9.24
CA ASP A 152 -20.47 -26.65 9.93
C ASP A 152 -21.73 -26.32 10.75
N ALA A 153 -22.78 -27.11 10.55
CA ALA A 153 -24.07 -26.89 11.18
C ALA A 153 -24.01 -27.11 12.70
N ALA A 154 -23.21 -28.05 13.20
CA ALA A 154 -23.10 -28.30 14.63
C ALA A 154 -22.43 -27.12 15.35
N SER A 155 -21.36 -26.59 14.76
CA SER A 155 -20.66 -25.39 15.25
C SER A 155 -21.57 -24.15 15.25
N CYS A 156 -22.29 -23.90 14.15
CA CYS A 156 -23.28 -22.83 14.09
C CYS A 156 -24.38 -22.97 15.14
N ASN A 157 -24.85 -24.20 15.39
CA ASN A 157 -25.86 -24.49 16.41
C ASN A 157 -25.37 -24.21 17.82
N GLY A 158 -24.11 -24.51 18.13
CA GLY A 158 -23.49 -24.16 19.40
C GLY A 158 -23.49 -22.64 19.62
N PHE A 159 -22.97 -21.90 18.65
CA PHE A 159 -22.86 -20.44 18.73
C PHE A 159 -24.23 -19.76 18.87
N GLN A 160 -25.23 -20.14 18.04
CA GLN A 160 -26.56 -19.52 18.12
C GLN A 160 -27.30 -19.89 19.41
N SER A 161 -27.05 -21.06 20.02
CA SER A 161 -27.75 -21.47 21.24
C SER A 161 -27.42 -20.54 22.40
N TYR A 162 -26.16 -20.09 22.49
CA TYR A 162 -25.78 -19.06 23.46
C TYR A 162 -26.53 -17.75 23.21
N LEU A 163 -26.52 -17.25 21.96
CA LEU A 163 -27.16 -15.98 21.62
C LEU A 163 -28.66 -15.98 21.86
N ARG A 164 -29.33 -17.11 21.64
CA ARG A 164 -30.76 -17.29 21.92
C ARG A 164 -31.07 -17.13 23.42
N ASN A 165 -30.18 -17.56 24.32
CA ASN A 165 -30.37 -17.37 25.76
C ASN A 165 -30.42 -15.89 26.16
N PHE A 166 -29.77 -15.03 25.39
CA PHE A 166 -29.74 -13.58 25.59
C PHE A 166 -30.65 -12.84 24.59
N ALA A 167 -31.54 -13.55 23.88
CA ALA A 167 -32.41 -12.99 22.85
C ALA A 167 -31.68 -12.10 21.82
N PHE A 168 -30.42 -12.45 21.49
CA PHE A 168 -29.54 -11.68 20.60
C PHE A 168 -29.29 -10.23 21.05
N GLN A 169 -29.52 -9.90 22.33
CA GLN A 169 -29.23 -8.57 22.89
C GLN A 169 -27.75 -8.39 23.26
N GLN A 170 -26.91 -9.40 23.05
CA GLN A 170 -25.47 -9.35 23.36
C GLN A 170 -24.65 -9.63 22.10
N CYS A 171 -23.68 -8.75 21.81
CA CYS A 171 -22.68 -9.00 20.79
C CYS A 171 -21.67 -10.05 21.27
N ARG A 172 -21.25 -10.95 20.38
CA ARG A 172 -20.26 -11.99 20.65
C ARG A 172 -19.42 -12.19 19.40
N CYS A 173 -18.13 -12.49 19.55
CA CYS A 173 -17.21 -12.79 18.47
C CYS A 173 -16.60 -14.20 18.63
N GLY A 174 -16.09 -14.74 17.53
CA GLY A 174 -15.31 -15.97 17.52
C GLY A 174 -14.34 -16.00 16.36
N TRP A 175 -13.31 -16.84 16.49
CA TRP A 175 -12.34 -17.13 15.43
C TRP A 175 -12.79 -18.36 14.66
N LEU A 176 -12.73 -18.27 13.33
CA LEU A 176 -13.10 -19.37 12.44
C LEU A 176 -11.84 -20.13 12.04
N TYR A 177 -11.82 -21.43 12.34
CA TYR A 177 -10.76 -22.33 11.92
C TYR A 177 -11.27 -23.29 10.85
N GLY A 178 -10.44 -23.49 9.84
CA GLY A 178 -10.81 -24.35 8.73
C GLY A 178 -9.77 -24.36 7.62
N THR A 179 -10.23 -24.59 6.40
CA THR A 179 -9.37 -24.72 5.22
C THR A 179 -9.88 -23.85 4.08
N VAL A 180 -8.95 -23.33 3.28
CA VAL A 180 -9.26 -22.59 2.06
C VAL A 180 -9.02 -23.52 0.88
N GLY A 181 -10.09 -23.87 0.17
CA GLY A 181 -10.02 -24.71 -1.03
C GLY A 181 -9.43 -23.96 -2.21
N ALA A 182 -8.84 -24.69 -3.17
CA ALA A 182 -8.26 -24.14 -4.40
C ALA A 182 -9.29 -23.37 -5.25
N ASP A 183 -10.59 -23.68 -5.10
CA ASP A 183 -11.71 -23.04 -5.80
C ASP A 183 -12.12 -21.68 -5.19
N GLY A 184 -11.39 -21.19 -4.17
CA GLY A 184 -11.73 -19.97 -3.43
C GLY A 184 -12.93 -20.15 -2.48
N VAL A 185 -13.21 -21.39 -2.07
CA VAL A 185 -14.26 -21.73 -1.10
C VAL A 185 -13.62 -21.93 0.27
N VAL A 186 -14.07 -21.16 1.25
CA VAL A 186 -13.62 -21.28 2.64
C VAL A 186 -14.50 -22.29 3.36
N THR A 187 -13.92 -23.35 3.91
CA THR A 187 -14.65 -24.35 4.71
C THR A 187 -14.26 -24.20 6.16
N VAL A 188 -15.23 -23.85 7.01
CA VAL A 188 -15.07 -23.65 8.44
C VAL A 188 -15.48 -24.93 9.16
N GLU A 189 -14.55 -25.52 9.89
CA GLU A 189 -14.73 -26.77 10.64
C GLU A 189 -15.01 -26.49 12.12
N CYS A 190 -14.48 -25.39 12.66
CA CYS A 190 -14.60 -25.06 14.08
C CYS A 190 -14.70 -23.55 14.31
N ILE A 191 -15.46 -23.20 15.35
CA ILE A 191 -15.58 -21.84 15.87
C ILE A 191 -14.97 -21.82 17.26
N TYR A 192 -13.92 -21.04 17.44
CA TYR A 192 -13.30 -20.82 18.74
C TYR A 192 -13.79 -19.50 19.33
N GLU A 193 -14.28 -19.55 20.56
CA GLU A 193 -14.83 -18.37 21.23
C GLU A 193 -13.86 -17.90 22.31
N PRO A 194 -13.10 -16.81 22.09
CA PRO A 194 -12.19 -16.31 23.10
C PRO A 194 -12.95 -15.74 24.31
N PRO A 195 -12.31 -15.66 25.49
CA PRO A 195 -12.83 -14.90 26.62
C PRO A 195 -13.15 -13.46 26.21
N GLN A 196 -14.39 -13.04 26.39
CA GLN A 196 -14.88 -11.77 25.87
C GLN A 196 -16.01 -11.22 26.73
N GLU A 197 -16.15 -9.90 26.76
CA GLU A 197 -17.30 -9.21 27.33
C GLU A 197 -18.11 -8.56 26.21
N GLY A 198 -19.32 -9.07 26.03
CA GLY A 198 -20.29 -8.54 25.06
C GLY A 198 -21.22 -7.53 25.70
N ASN A 199 -21.50 -6.43 25.01
CA ASN A 199 -22.58 -5.50 25.34
C ASN A 199 -23.53 -5.32 24.13
N LEU A 200 -24.52 -4.43 24.23
CA LEU A 200 -25.47 -4.16 23.13
C LEU A 200 -24.83 -3.50 21.91
N HIS A 201 -23.71 -2.80 22.08
CA HIS A 201 -23.10 -1.92 21.08
C HIS A 201 -21.75 -2.44 20.56
N GLY A 202 -21.28 -3.60 21.03
CA GLY A 202 -20.00 -4.16 20.68
C GLY A 202 -19.52 -5.22 21.67
N PHE A 203 -18.28 -5.67 21.47
CA PHE A 203 -17.62 -6.66 22.30
C PHE A 203 -16.19 -6.22 22.56
N GLU A 204 -15.64 -6.65 23.69
CA GLU A 204 -14.22 -6.52 24.02
C GLU A 204 -13.64 -7.91 24.25
N VAL A 205 -12.64 -8.25 23.44
CA VAL A 205 -11.90 -9.52 23.57
C VAL A 205 -10.87 -9.32 24.67
N MET A 206 -10.91 -10.18 25.69
CA MET A 206 -9.94 -10.19 26.76
C MET A 206 -8.70 -10.98 26.36
N ASP A 207 -7.61 -10.83 27.13
CA ASP A 207 -6.42 -11.63 26.93
C ASP A 207 -6.72 -13.11 27.15
N ASP A 208 -6.34 -13.94 26.18
CA ASP A 208 -6.68 -15.36 26.14
C ASP A 208 -5.41 -16.21 26.34
N PRO A 209 -5.24 -16.82 27.53
CA PRO A 209 -4.10 -17.69 27.82
C PRO A 209 -4.03 -18.96 26.97
N HIS A 210 -5.10 -19.30 26.25
CA HIS A 210 -5.24 -20.53 25.47
C HIS A 210 -5.26 -20.29 23.96
N ALA A 211 -5.22 -19.04 23.49
CA ALA A 211 -5.25 -18.72 22.06
C ALA A 211 -4.14 -19.45 21.29
N ASP A 212 -2.91 -19.41 21.79
CA ASP A 212 -1.76 -20.10 21.18
C ASP A 212 -1.98 -21.63 21.11
N LYS A 213 -2.63 -22.21 22.13
CA LYS A 213 -2.92 -23.64 22.14
C LYS A 213 -3.99 -23.98 21.11
N ALA A 214 -5.00 -23.15 20.96
CA ALA A 214 -6.04 -23.32 19.95
C ALA A 214 -5.44 -23.26 18.55
N ASP A 215 -4.56 -22.28 18.29
CA ASP A 215 -3.84 -22.15 17.02
C ASP A 215 -2.95 -23.38 16.75
N VAL A 216 -2.24 -23.90 17.76
CA VAL A 216 -1.42 -25.13 17.63
C VAL A 216 -2.26 -26.37 17.36
N VAL A 217 -3.40 -26.53 18.03
CA VAL A 217 -4.32 -27.65 17.80
C VAL A 217 -4.92 -27.57 16.40
N ALA A 218 -5.34 -26.38 15.96
CA ALA A 218 -5.85 -26.16 14.61
C ALA A 218 -4.77 -26.52 13.57
N ALA A 219 -3.54 -26.05 13.75
CA ALA A 219 -2.42 -26.37 12.87
C ALA A 219 -2.12 -27.88 12.83
N ALA A 220 -2.21 -28.59 13.97
CA ALA A 220 -2.03 -30.04 14.03
C ALA A 220 -3.11 -30.82 13.26
N LEU A 221 -4.32 -30.26 13.15
CA LEU A 221 -5.43 -30.80 12.35
C LEU A 221 -5.38 -30.37 10.88
N GLY A 222 -4.40 -29.55 10.49
CA GLY A 222 -4.25 -29.02 9.13
C GLY A 222 -5.20 -27.84 8.84
N TRP A 223 -5.69 -27.17 9.89
CA TRP A 223 -6.55 -26.01 9.77
C TRP A 223 -5.76 -24.72 10.03
N SER A 224 -6.20 -23.64 9.38
CA SER A 224 -5.72 -22.28 9.63
C SER A 224 -6.87 -21.40 10.10
N LYS A 225 -6.52 -20.23 10.65
CA LYS A 225 -7.48 -19.18 10.91
C LYS A 225 -7.95 -18.63 9.56
N VAL A 226 -9.22 -18.83 9.24
CA VAL A 226 -9.80 -18.48 7.92
C VAL A 226 -10.75 -17.30 7.99
N GLY A 227 -11.05 -16.81 9.18
CA GLY A 227 -11.96 -15.70 9.36
C GLY A 227 -12.35 -15.48 10.81
N TRP A 228 -13.37 -14.64 10.97
CA TRP A 228 -14.00 -14.39 12.25
C TRP A 228 -15.52 -14.36 12.08
N ILE A 229 -16.20 -14.61 13.18
CA ILE A 229 -17.66 -14.54 13.27
C ILE A 229 -18.04 -13.55 14.35
N PHE A 230 -19.11 -12.80 14.14
CA PHE A 230 -19.67 -11.93 15.17
C PHE A 230 -21.18 -11.85 15.10
N SER A 231 -21.78 -11.58 16.25
CA SER A 231 -23.20 -11.29 16.39
C SER A 231 -23.44 -9.84 16.76
N HIS A 232 -24.60 -9.34 16.35
CA HIS A 232 -25.14 -8.08 16.83
C HIS A 232 -26.65 -8.19 17.03
N PRO A 233 -27.26 -7.33 17.87
CA PRO A 233 -28.70 -7.23 17.99
C PRO A 233 -29.37 -6.87 16.66
N PRO A 234 -30.63 -7.28 16.45
CA PRO A 234 -31.37 -6.89 15.25
C PRO A 234 -31.40 -5.36 15.12
N ARG A 235 -31.03 -4.87 13.94
CA ARG A 235 -30.96 -3.43 13.65
C ARG A 235 -32.23 -3.00 12.92
N GLU A 236 -32.62 -1.74 13.11
CA GLU A 236 -33.87 -1.21 12.55
C GLU A 236 -33.83 -1.13 11.01
N GLU A 237 -32.65 -0.90 10.44
CA GLU A 237 -32.44 -0.79 9.00
C GLU A 237 -31.91 -2.09 8.40
N ALA A 238 -32.63 -2.65 7.42
CA ALA A 238 -32.27 -3.89 6.74
C ALA A 238 -30.95 -3.77 5.93
N ASP A 239 -30.64 -2.58 5.42
CA ASP A 239 -29.46 -2.31 4.61
C ASP A 239 -28.18 -2.07 5.45
N PHE A 240 -28.33 -1.95 6.78
CA PHE A 240 -27.23 -1.63 7.67
C PHE A 240 -26.53 -2.90 8.20
N HIS A 241 -25.70 -3.51 7.33
CA HIS A 241 -25.00 -4.76 7.64
C HIS A 241 -23.85 -4.58 8.65
N PHE A 242 -23.06 -3.51 8.53
CA PHE A 242 -21.89 -3.28 9.38
C PHE A 242 -21.85 -1.85 9.91
N SER A 243 -21.49 -1.72 11.19
CA SER A 243 -21.10 -0.45 11.78
C SER A 243 -19.67 -0.10 11.40
N SER A 244 -19.33 1.19 11.44
CA SER A 244 -17.97 1.64 11.14
C SER A 244 -16.90 0.96 11.99
N ARG A 245 -17.21 0.63 13.25
CA ARG A 245 -16.29 -0.09 14.15
C ARG A 245 -16.05 -1.53 13.68
N GLU A 246 -17.08 -2.22 13.24
CA GLU A 246 -16.98 -3.59 12.73
C GLU A 246 -16.24 -3.63 11.39
N ILE A 247 -16.46 -2.64 10.51
CA ILE A 247 -15.71 -2.53 9.25
C ILE A 247 -14.23 -2.31 9.56
N LEU A 248 -13.89 -1.39 10.46
CA LEU A 248 -12.50 -1.12 10.85
C LEU A 248 -11.82 -2.37 11.42
N LEU A 249 -12.51 -3.11 12.29
CA LEU A 249 -12.00 -4.34 12.86
C LEU A 249 -11.81 -5.43 11.79
N ALA A 250 -12.81 -5.63 10.90
CA ALA A 250 -12.72 -6.58 9.80
C ALA A 250 -11.53 -6.27 8.88
N SER A 251 -11.35 -5.00 8.53
CA SER A 251 -10.22 -4.54 7.71
C SER A 251 -8.88 -4.73 8.42
N GLN A 252 -8.80 -4.47 9.72
CA GLN A 252 -7.58 -4.72 10.49
C GLN A 252 -7.21 -6.21 10.50
N LEU A 253 -8.18 -7.09 10.75
CA LEU A 253 -7.96 -8.54 10.76
C LEU A 253 -7.51 -9.08 9.39
N GLN A 254 -8.10 -8.58 8.30
CA GLN A 254 -7.67 -8.93 6.95
C GLN A 254 -6.24 -8.43 6.64
N CYS A 255 -5.88 -7.23 7.10
CA CYS A 255 -4.52 -6.70 6.95
C CYS A 255 -3.48 -7.52 7.73
N ASP A 256 -3.83 -7.94 8.94
CA ASP A 256 -2.98 -8.75 9.81
C ASP A 256 -2.74 -10.15 9.20
N ASP A 257 -3.79 -10.77 8.63
CA ASP A 257 -3.68 -12.04 7.90
C ASP A 257 -2.85 -11.90 6.61
N ALA A 258 -3.01 -10.80 5.88
CA ALA A 258 -2.28 -10.52 4.65
C ALA A 258 -0.78 -10.22 4.86
N ALA A 259 -0.29 -10.12 6.11
CA ALA A 259 1.09 -9.77 6.45
C ALA A 259 1.64 -8.54 5.68
N GLY A 260 0.77 -7.59 5.35
CA GLY A 260 1.12 -6.36 4.62
C GLY A 260 1.34 -6.53 3.10
N GLY A 261 1.02 -7.67 2.49
CA GLY A 261 1.19 -7.86 1.05
C GLY A 261 0.39 -9.02 0.45
N ALA A 262 -0.65 -8.67 -0.33
CA ALA A 262 -1.52 -9.50 -1.16
C ALA A 262 -2.85 -10.00 -0.54
N SER A 263 -3.76 -10.37 -1.44
CA SER A 263 -5.13 -10.86 -1.22
C SER A 263 -5.25 -11.84 -0.05
N SER A 264 -6.00 -11.47 0.98
CA SER A 264 -6.32 -12.34 2.11
C SER A 264 -7.62 -13.13 1.84
N PRO A 265 -7.64 -14.46 2.06
CA PRO A 265 -8.86 -15.26 2.02
C PRO A 265 -9.71 -15.13 3.30
N PHE A 266 -9.38 -14.19 4.19
CA PHE A 266 -10.02 -14.02 5.49
C PHE A 266 -11.45 -13.48 5.35
N VAL A 267 -12.41 -14.22 5.92
CA VAL A 267 -13.86 -13.90 5.81
C VAL A 267 -14.42 -13.36 7.12
N SER A 268 -15.44 -12.50 7.00
CA SER A 268 -16.21 -11.95 8.11
C SER A 268 -17.63 -12.53 8.08
N VAL A 269 -18.00 -13.31 9.08
CA VAL A 269 -19.35 -13.90 9.17
C VAL A 269 -20.17 -13.15 10.20
N LYS A 270 -21.29 -12.58 9.75
CA LYS A 270 -22.27 -11.88 10.57
C LYS A 270 -23.38 -12.83 10.97
N VAL A 271 -23.78 -12.80 12.24
CA VAL A 271 -24.91 -13.56 12.79
C VAL A 271 -25.94 -12.61 13.36
N THR A 272 -27.15 -12.65 12.82
CA THR A 272 -28.28 -11.83 13.30
C THR A 272 -29.56 -12.65 13.31
N VAL A 273 -30.63 -12.09 13.89
CA VAL A 273 -31.98 -12.63 13.75
C VAL A 273 -32.61 -12.07 12.48
N ASP A 274 -33.27 -12.93 11.70
CA ASP A 274 -34.06 -12.53 10.55
C ASP A 274 -35.47 -12.03 10.96
N ALA A 275 -36.27 -11.58 9.99
CA ALA A 275 -37.63 -11.13 10.23
C ALA A 275 -38.56 -12.25 10.77
N THR A 276 -38.17 -13.52 10.67
CA THR A 276 -38.92 -14.69 11.16
C THR A 276 -38.51 -15.13 12.56
N GLY A 277 -37.50 -14.48 13.16
CA GLY A 277 -36.97 -14.86 14.47
C GLY A 277 -35.92 -15.98 14.42
N GLN A 278 -35.48 -16.40 13.24
CA GLN A 278 -34.43 -17.41 13.07
C GLN A 278 -33.04 -16.77 12.93
N ALA A 279 -32.00 -17.53 13.27
CA ALA A 279 -30.63 -17.07 13.12
C ALA A 279 -30.24 -17.08 11.63
N SER A 280 -29.81 -15.94 11.11
CA SER A 280 -29.25 -15.76 9.78
C SER A 280 -27.74 -15.61 9.88
N PHE A 281 -27.01 -16.35 9.03
CA PHE A 281 -25.57 -16.29 8.89
C PHE A 281 -25.23 -15.70 7.51
N GLU A 282 -24.60 -14.55 7.49
CA GLU A 282 -24.22 -13.84 6.27
C GLU A 282 -22.71 -13.65 6.23
N ALA A 283 -22.07 -14.07 5.14
CA ALA A 283 -20.61 -13.95 4.97
C ALA A 283 -20.27 -12.74 4.09
N PHE A 284 -19.23 -12.02 4.50
CA PHE A 284 -18.71 -10.82 3.85
C PHE A 284 -17.18 -10.86 3.79
N GLN A 285 -16.63 -10.02 2.94
CA GLN A 285 -15.20 -9.79 2.79
C GLN A 285 -14.95 -8.33 2.44
#